data_AF-A0A3D3BKY0-F1
#
_entry.id   AF-A0A3D3BKY0-F1
#
_cell.length_a   1.000
_cell.length_b   1.000
_cell.length_c   1.000
_cell.angle_alpha   90.00
_cell.angle_beta   90.00
_cell.angle_gamma   90.00
#
_symmetry.space_group_name_H-M   'P 1'
#
loop_
_entity.id
_entity.type
_entity.pdbx_description
1 polymer ?
#
loop_
_entity_poly.entity_id
_entity_poly.type
_entity_poly.pdbx_seq_one_letter_code
_entity_poly.pdbx_strand_id
1 'polypeptide(L)'
;MQLALNHVPVVEEDQKRKLPTMIVINQHDLVTGRAKAHEPLREILRESGVALASHPIARRASYQSIGAAGTLQTSAKPDPKAIAEMETLLSELLALYRSKASEAKQ
;
A
#
# COMPACT_ATOMS: atom_id res chain seq x y z
N MET A 1 16.27 10.98 12.17
CA MET A 1 14.88 10.55 12.45
C MET A 1 14.80 9.08 12.13
N GLN A 2 14.83 8.22 13.15
CA GLN A 2 14.77 6.77 12.98
C GLN A 2 13.28 6.43 12.79
N LEU A 3 12.83 6.30 11.54
CA LEU A 3 11.53 5.68 11.27
C LEU A 3 11.61 4.29 11.88
N ALA A 4 10.86 4.07 12.96
CA ALA A 4 10.86 2.81 13.66
C ALA A 4 10.56 1.70 12.65
N LEU A 5 11.55 0.89 12.28
CA LEU A 5 11.43 -0.25 11.36
C LEU A 5 10.50 -1.37 11.89
N ASN A 6 9.66 -1.07 12.88
CA ASN A 6 8.82 -1.98 13.67
C ASN A 6 7.40 -2.11 13.10
N HIS A 7 7.20 -1.92 11.79
CA HIS A 7 5.85 -1.90 11.18
C HIS A 7 5.44 -3.22 10.52
N VAL A 8 6.37 -4.17 10.39
CA VAL A 8 5.97 -5.58 10.31
C VAL A 8 5.16 -5.84 11.58
N PRO A 9 4.00 -6.54 11.56
CA PRO A 9 3.33 -6.87 12.79
C PRO A 9 4.33 -7.65 13.65
N VAL A 10 4.94 -6.98 14.64
CA VAL A 10 5.92 -7.55 15.58
C VAL A 10 5.40 -8.87 16.15
N VAL A 11 4.08 -8.92 16.30
CA VAL A 11 3.27 -10.08 16.71
C VAL A 11 3.46 -11.31 15.82
N GLU A 12 3.61 -11.18 14.50
CA GLU A 12 3.73 -12.30 13.57
C GLU A 12 5.17 -12.85 13.52
N GLU A 13 6.16 -11.97 13.64
CA GLU A 13 7.57 -12.35 13.80
C GLU A 13 7.78 -13.09 15.14
N ASP A 14 7.20 -12.58 16.23
CA ASP A 14 7.15 -13.24 17.54
C ASP A 14 6.44 -14.60 17.48
N GLN A 15 5.44 -14.75 16.61
CA GLN A 15 4.70 -16.00 16.40
C GLN A 15 5.34 -16.92 15.35
N LYS A 16 6.51 -16.58 14.79
CA LYS A 16 7.19 -17.31 13.70
C LYS A 16 6.34 -17.52 12.45
N ARG A 17 5.32 -16.68 12.24
CA ARG A 17 4.45 -16.74 11.06
C ARG A 17 4.89 -15.65 10.09
N LYS A 18 5.54 -16.06 9.01
CA LYS A 18 5.88 -15.10 7.95
C LYS A 18 4.64 -14.82 7.11
N LEU A 19 3.94 -13.73 7.41
CA LEU A 19 2.84 -13.25 6.58
C LEU A 19 3.37 -12.40 5.40
N PRO A 20 2.82 -12.58 4.19
CA PRO A 20 3.09 -11.68 3.09
C PRO A 20 2.65 -10.26 3.48
N THR A 21 3.61 -9.35 3.59
CA THR A 21 3.37 -7.98 4.07
C THR A 21 3.79 -6.98 3.00
N MET A 22 2.96 -5.95 2.77
CA MET A 22 3.22 -4.87 1.83
C MET A 22 2.98 -3.51 2.49
N ILE A 23 3.91 -2.58 2.27
CA ILE A 23 3.82 -1.20 2.70
C ILE A 23 3.18 -0.36 1.59
N VAL A 24 2.21 0.49 1.96
CA VAL A 24 1.49 1.38 1.04
C VAL A 24 1.59 2.81 1.54
N ILE A 25 2.08 3.72 0.69
CA ILE A 25 2.14 5.16 1.00
C ILE A 25 0.82 5.79 0.57
N ASN A 26 0.03 6.26 1.53
CA ASN A 26 -1.27 6.88 1.30
C ASN A 26 -1.25 8.41 1.39
N GLN A 27 -2.35 9.04 0.97
CA GLN A 27 -2.56 10.50 0.99
C GLN A 27 -1.48 11.30 0.26
N HIS A 28 -0.96 10.72 -0.81
CA HIS A 28 0.09 11.32 -1.59
C HIS A 28 -0.44 12.54 -2.34
N ASP A 29 0.07 13.72 -1.97
CA ASP A 29 -0.33 14.98 -2.57
C ASP A 29 0.42 15.18 -3.90
N LEU A 30 -0.36 15.12 -4.99
CA LEU A 30 0.14 15.30 -6.36
C LEU A 30 0.42 16.76 -6.72
N VAL A 31 -0.10 17.73 -5.95
CA VAL A 31 -0.11 19.16 -6.29
C VAL A 31 1.03 19.92 -5.62
N THR A 32 1.37 19.60 -4.37
CA THR A 32 2.29 20.43 -3.56
C THR A 32 3.77 20.02 -3.64
N GLY A 33 4.15 19.11 -4.54
CA GLY A 33 5.55 18.64 -4.64
C GLY A 33 6.00 17.73 -3.48
N ARG A 34 5.14 17.45 -2.49
CA ARG A 34 5.34 16.43 -1.46
C ARG A 34 5.60 15.04 -2.05
N ALA A 35 5.18 14.82 -3.30
CA ALA A 35 5.55 13.64 -4.06
C ALA A 35 7.07 13.37 -4.10
N LYS A 36 7.91 14.41 -4.19
CA LYS A 36 9.37 14.30 -4.15
C LYS A 36 9.91 14.12 -2.73
N ALA A 37 9.18 14.56 -1.70
CA ALA A 37 9.60 14.45 -0.31
C ALA A 37 9.58 13.01 0.23
N HIS A 38 8.93 12.09 -0.48
CA HIS A 38 8.86 10.69 -0.09
C HIS A 38 9.98 9.82 -0.67
N GLU A 39 10.86 10.32 -1.55
CA GLU A 39 11.95 9.49 -2.09
C GLU A 39 12.90 8.97 -1.00
N PRO A 40 13.36 9.80 -0.04
CA PRO A 40 14.19 9.31 1.07
C PRO A 40 13.45 8.29 1.96
N LEU A 41 12.14 8.49 2.14
CA LEU A 41 11.31 7.53 2.89
C LEU A 41 11.19 6.21 2.12
N ARG A 42 11.00 6.24 0.79
CA ARG A 42 10.95 5.04 -0.04
C ARG A 42 12.24 4.24 0.04
N GLU A 43 13.38 4.90 0.03
CA GLU A 43 14.68 4.25 0.18
C GLU A 43 14.81 3.52 1.52
N ILE A 44 14.51 4.20 2.63
CA ILE A 44 14.50 3.59 3.98
C ILE A 44 13.54 2.39 4.04
N LEU A 45 12.35 2.50 3.44
CA LEU A 45 11.37 1.42 3.45
C LEU A 45 11.81 0.22 2.59
N ARG A 46 12.55 0.45 1.49
CA ARG A 46 13.11 -0.65 0.67
C ARG A 46 14.17 -1.45 1.45
N GLU A 47 14.95 -0.78 2.30
CA GLU A 47 15.95 -1.44 3.17
C GLU A 47 15.32 -2.36 4.22
N SER A 48 14.02 -2.20 4.53
CA SER A 48 13.31 -3.06 5.49
C SER A 48 13.12 -4.51 5.04
N GLY A 49 13.30 -4.80 3.73
CA GLY A 49 13.02 -6.12 3.15
C GLY A 49 11.53 -6.45 3.01
N VAL A 50 10.64 -5.55 3.44
CA VAL A 50 9.19 -5.66 3.24
C VAL A 50 8.84 -5.16 1.85
N ALA A 51 7.90 -5.82 1.17
CA ALA A 51 7.44 -5.36 -0.15
C ALA A 51 6.86 -3.94 -0.06
N LEU A 52 7.19 -3.09 -1.02
CA LEU A 52 6.67 -1.73 -1.12
C LEU A 52 5.81 -1.63 -2.39
N ALA A 53 4.58 -1.12 -2.24
CA ALA A 53 3.71 -0.88 -3.39
C ALA A 53 4.41 0.03 -4.42
N SER A 54 4.26 -0.31 -5.70
CA SER A 54 5.01 0.37 -6.77
C SER A 54 4.64 1.85 -6.85
N HIS A 55 3.36 2.16 -6.64
CA HIS A 55 2.80 3.50 -6.69
C HIS A 55 2.19 3.90 -5.34
N PRO A 56 2.31 5.17 -4.93
CA PRO A 56 1.59 5.67 -3.77
C PRO A 56 0.12 5.88 -4.11
N ILE A 57 -0.74 5.91 -3.09
CA ILE A 57 -2.16 6.22 -3.24
C ILE A 57 -2.37 7.72 -3.11
N ALA A 58 -2.83 8.34 -4.19
CA ALA A 58 -3.08 9.77 -4.26
C ALA A 58 -4.20 10.21 -3.31
N ARG A 59 -4.06 11.42 -2.75
CA ARG A 59 -5.18 12.07 -2.07
C ARG A 59 -6.23 12.50 -3.10
N ARG A 60 -7.43 11.94 -3.00
CA ARG A 60 -8.55 12.22 -3.92
C ARG A 60 -9.83 12.54 -3.17
N ALA A 61 -10.64 13.44 -3.74
CA ALA A 61 -11.96 13.77 -3.20
C ALA A 61 -12.92 12.59 -3.26
N SER A 62 -12.77 11.71 -4.26
CA SER A 62 -13.55 10.48 -4.42
C SER A 62 -13.49 9.61 -3.16
N TYR A 63 -12.30 9.39 -2.59
CA TYR A 63 -12.14 8.66 -1.33
C TYR A 63 -12.87 9.29 -0.13
N GLN A 64 -13.00 10.62 -0.11
CA GLN A 64 -13.69 11.35 0.97
C GLN A 64 -15.21 11.37 0.78
N SER A 65 -15.67 11.26 -0.47
CA SER A 65 -17.09 11.27 -0.82
C SER A 65 -17.77 9.91 -0.71
N ILE A 66 -16.98 8.84 -0.52
CA ILE A 66 -17.50 7.51 -0.23
C ILE A 66 -18.12 7.54 1.17
N GLY A 67 -19.45 7.44 1.24
CA GLY A 67 -20.16 7.28 2.52
C GLY A 67 -19.77 5.99 3.25
N ALA A 68 -20.21 5.82 4.49
CA ALA A 68 -19.76 4.75 5.41
C ALA A 68 -19.88 3.30 4.87
N ALA A 69 -20.74 3.05 3.88
CA ALA A 69 -20.94 1.74 3.26
C ALA A 69 -20.65 1.71 1.74
N GLY A 70 -20.10 2.79 1.18
CA GLY A 70 -19.80 2.87 -0.24
C GLY A 70 -18.41 2.33 -0.59
N THR A 71 -18.16 2.16 -1.87
CA THR A 71 -16.83 1.96 -2.44
C THR A 71 -16.64 2.92 -3.62
N LEU A 72 -15.42 2.99 -4.19
CA LEU A 72 -15.19 3.74 -5.43
C LEU A 72 -16.12 3.27 -6.57
N GLN A 73 -16.48 1.98 -6.57
CA GLN A 73 -17.34 1.36 -7.58
C GLN A 73 -18.81 1.75 -7.42
N THR A 74 -19.24 2.13 -6.22
CA THR A 74 -20.63 2.53 -5.93
C THR A 74 -20.79 4.04 -5.79
N SER A 75 -19.74 4.82 -6.08
CA SER A 75 -19.79 6.27 -5.95
C SER A 75 -20.65 6.89 -7.04
N ALA A 76 -21.45 7.90 -6.70
CA ALA A 76 -22.30 8.61 -7.67
C ALA A 76 -21.50 9.37 -8.73
N LYS A 77 -20.23 9.69 -8.44
CA LYS A 77 -19.27 10.31 -9.35
C LYS A 77 -18.02 9.43 -9.42
N PRO A 78 -17.95 8.51 -10.39
CA PRO A 78 -16.80 7.62 -10.53
C PRO A 78 -15.50 8.41 -10.73
N ASP A 79 -14.43 7.94 -10.09
CA ASP A 79 -13.05 8.41 -10.31
C ASP A 79 -12.24 7.27 -10.93
N PRO A 80 -12.16 7.19 -12.27
CA PRO A 80 -11.48 6.09 -12.96
C PRO A 80 -10.01 5.95 -12.60
N LYS A 81 -9.36 7.06 -12.23
CA LYS A 81 -7.95 7.04 -11.82
C LYS A 81 -7.80 6.43 -10.43
N ALA A 82 -8.69 6.74 -9.49
CA ALA A 82 -8.72 6.10 -8.17
C ALA A 82 -8.98 4.60 -8.28
N ILE A 83 -9.89 4.21 -9.18
CA ILE A 83 -10.24 2.80 -9.42
C ILE A 83 -9.02 2.04 -9.96
N ALA A 84 -8.39 2.54 -11.02
CA ALA A 84 -7.20 1.91 -11.61
C ALA A 84 -6.03 1.79 -10.61
N GLU A 85 -5.87 2.80 -9.76
CA GLU A 85 -4.87 2.82 -8.69
C GLU A 85 -5.12 1.71 -7.65
N MET A 86 -6.37 1.52 -7.22
CA MET A 86 -6.73 0.40 -6.33
C MET A 86 -6.63 -0.97 -6.99
N GLU A 87 -6.99 -1.09 -8.27
CA GLU A 87 -6.88 -2.34 -9.03
C GLU A 87 -5.41 -2.77 -9.22
N THR A 88 -4.53 -1.80 -9.43
CA THR A 88 -3.08 -2.03 -9.48
C THR A 88 -2.57 -2.53 -8.13
N LEU A 89 -2.94 -1.85 -7.04
CA LEU A 89 -2.56 -2.25 -5.68
C LEU A 89 -3.07 -3.67 -5.34
N LEU A 90 -4.31 -3.97 -5.67
CA LEU A 90 -4.89 -5.31 -5.47
C LEU A 90 -4.11 -6.36 -6.24
N SER A 91 -3.74 -6.07 -7.50
CA SER A 91 -2.95 -6.99 -8.32
C SER A 91 -1.58 -7.28 -7.71
N GLU A 92 -0.90 -6.27 -7.17
CA GLU A 92 0.38 -6.41 -6.46
C GLU A 92 0.24 -7.25 -5.18
N LEU A 93 -0.80 -6.98 -4.37
CA LEU A 93 -1.10 -7.75 -3.15
C LEU A 93 -1.33 -9.24 -3.47
N LEU A 94 -2.11 -9.53 -4.50
CA LEU A 94 -2.39 -10.91 -4.93
C LEU A 94 -1.15 -11.61 -5.46
N ALA A 95 -0.28 -10.91 -6.20
CA ALA A 95 0.99 -11.45 -6.66
C ALA A 95 1.92 -11.79 -5.48
N LEU A 96 2.03 -10.88 -4.50
CA LEU A 96 2.81 -11.10 -3.28
C LEU A 96 2.30 -12.33 -2.51
N TYR A 97 0.99 -12.40 -2.27
CA TYR A 97 0.37 -13.53 -1.57
C TYR A 97 0.65 -14.86 -2.28
N ARG A 98 0.50 -14.91 -3.61
CA ARG A 98 0.76 -16.11 -4.42
C ARG A 98 2.22 -16.54 -4.38
N SER A 99 3.16 -15.59 -4.44
CA SER A 99 4.61 -15.90 -4.39
C SER A 99 5.01 -16.63 -3.11
N LYS A 100 4.44 -16.23 -1.97
CA LYS A 100 4.69 -16.87 -0.67
C LYS A 100 3.94 -18.18 -0.50
N ALA A 101 2.75 -18.31 -1.09
CA ALA A 101 2.04 -19.59 -1.12
C ALA A 101 2.77 -20.66 -1.94
N SER A 102 3.53 -20.28 -2.98
CA SER A 102 4.39 -21.22 -3.73
C SER A 102 5.65 -21.60 -2.96
N GLU A 103 6.27 -20.68 -2.23
CA GLU A 103 7.43 -20.99 -1.36
C GLU A 103 7.06 -21.97 -0.24
N ALA A 104 5.83 -21.92 0.29
CA ALA A 104 5.37 -22.82 1.35
C ALA A 104 5.07 -24.27 0.88
N LYS A 105 5.10 -24.54 -0.43
CA LYS A 105 4.84 -25.88 -1.01
C LYS A 105 6.11 -26.63 -1.44
N GLN A 106 7.27 -25.99 -1.32
CA GLN A 106 8.59 -26.60 -1.58
C GLN A 106 9.22 -27.05 -0.26
#